data_AF-A0A3M1AFZ2-F1
#
_entry.id   AF-A0A3M1AFZ2-F1
#
_cell.length_a   1.000
_cell.length_b   1.000
_cell.length_c   1.000
_cell.angle_alpha   90.00
_cell.angle_beta   90.00
_cell.angle_gamma   90.00
#
_symmetry.space_group_name_H-M   'P 1'
#
loop_
_entity.id
_entity.type
_entity.pdbx_description
1 polymer ?
#
loop_
_entity_poly.entity_id
_entity_poly.type
_entity_poly.pdbx_seq_one_letter_code
_entity_poly.pdbx_strand_id
1 'polypeptide(L)'
;MCGRENVLASREDLITLGYDATPMLAGQPMAGVIPRDVDNICQILTLANEEGISVVPRGSGTGLSGGSVPQNHSIVLLFPRWNKILEIDEANLTAWVQPGVITASLHQA
;
A
#
# COMPACT_ATOMS: atom_id res chain seq x y z
N MET A 1 -12.96 1.29 12.08
CA MET A 1 -12.20 1.99 11.03
C MET A 1 -12.34 1.27 9.69
N CYS A 2 -11.59 0.20 9.40
CA CYS A 2 -11.53 -0.35 8.03
C CYS A 2 -12.39 -1.59 7.76
N GLY A 3 -13.09 -2.19 8.73
CA GLY A 3 -13.75 -3.51 8.55
C GLY A 3 -12.76 -4.67 8.54
N ARG A 4 -13.18 -5.85 9.06
CA ARG A 4 -12.29 -7.03 9.21
C ARG A 4 -11.86 -7.59 7.87
N GLU A 5 -12.72 -7.53 6.87
CA GLU A 5 -12.48 -7.97 5.51
C GLU A 5 -11.39 -7.17 4.78
N ASN A 6 -10.96 -6.04 5.36
CA ASN A 6 -9.92 -5.18 4.80
C ASN A 6 -8.63 -5.21 5.63
N VAL A 7 -8.48 -6.20 6.52
CA VAL A 7 -7.30 -6.44 7.32
C VAL A 7 -6.74 -7.82 6.98
N LEU A 8 -5.48 -7.87 6.57
CA LEU A 8 -4.72 -9.06 6.24
C LEU A 8 -3.82 -9.39 7.43
N ALA A 9 -4.05 -10.52 8.09
CA ALA A 9 -3.36 -10.88 9.33
C ALA A 9 -3.12 -12.40 9.47
N SER A 10 -3.44 -13.20 8.44
CA SER A 10 -3.06 -14.61 8.44
C SER A 10 -1.54 -14.75 8.33
N ARG A 11 -1.01 -15.91 8.71
CA ARG A 11 0.43 -16.14 8.61
C ARG A 11 0.92 -16.00 7.17
N GLU A 12 0.10 -16.48 6.23
CA GLU A 12 0.34 -16.42 4.79
C GLU A 12 0.40 -14.97 4.31
N ASP A 13 -0.56 -14.14 4.74
CA ASP A 13 -0.57 -12.70 4.44
C ASP A 13 0.72 -12.02 4.91
N LEU A 14 1.10 -12.25 6.16
CA LEU A 14 2.27 -11.59 6.76
C LEU A 14 3.57 -12.01 6.06
N ILE A 15 3.68 -13.26 5.62
CA ILE A 15 4.82 -13.73 4.83
C ILE A 15 4.86 -13.00 3.48
N THR A 16 3.74 -12.92 2.75
CA THR A 16 3.70 -12.26 1.44
C THR A 16 3.95 -10.74 1.52
N LEU A 17 3.50 -10.10 2.59
CA LEU A 17 3.72 -8.68 2.83
C LEU A 17 5.14 -8.38 3.35
N GLY A 18 5.88 -9.40 3.78
CA GLY A 18 7.19 -9.27 4.40
C GLY A 18 8.36 -9.02 3.46
N TYR A 19 8.18 -9.16 2.14
CA TYR A 19 9.27 -8.98 1.17
C TYR A 19 8.80 -8.25 -0.08
N ASP A 20 9.73 -7.66 -0.83
CA ASP A 20 9.52 -7.19 -2.20
C ASP A 20 10.52 -7.90 -3.15
N ALA A 21 10.74 -7.38 -4.36
CA ALA A 21 11.65 -8.03 -5.30
C ALA A 21 13.14 -7.88 -4.92
N THR A 22 13.47 -7.23 -3.80
CA THR A 22 14.84 -7.16 -3.29
C THR A 22 15.30 -8.50 -2.72
N PRO A 23 16.39 -9.10 -3.25
CA PRO A 23 16.89 -10.37 -2.76
C PRO A 23 17.35 -10.31 -1.29
N MET A 24 17.05 -11.37 -0.55
CA MET A 24 17.53 -11.61 0.83
C MET A 24 17.12 -10.54 1.87
N LEU A 25 16.24 -9.62 1.51
CA LEU A 25 15.68 -8.61 2.41
C LEU A 25 14.22 -8.94 2.71
N ALA A 26 13.89 -9.08 3.99
CA ALA A 26 12.53 -9.33 4.45
C ALA A 26 12.32 -8.72 5.84
N GLY A 27 11.07 -8.47 6.18
CA GLY A 27 10.62 -8.08 7.51
C GLY A 27 9.25 -8.64 7.82
N GLN A 28 8.75 -8.41 9.02
CA GLN A 28 7.49 -8.99 9.48
C GLN A 28 6.54 -7.88 9.95
N PRO A 29 5.51 -7.55 9.17
CA PRO A 29 4.51 -6.59 9.60
C PRO A 29 3.56 -7.23 10.63
N MET A 30 2.83 -6.39 11.35
CA MET A 30 1.75 -6.81 12.24
C MET A 30 0.46 -7.13 11.48
N ALA A 31 0.21 -6.41 10.39
CA ALA A 31 -0.95 -6.59 9.52
C ALA A 31 -0.76 -5.83 8.20
N GLY A 32 -1.48 -6.25 7.17
CA GLY A 32 -1.80 -5.44 6.00
C GLY A 32 -3.18 -4.80 6.15
N VAL A 33 -3.35 -3.57 5.68
CA VAL A 33 -4.64 -2.85 5.75
C VAL A 33 -4.97 -2.25 4.39
N ILE A 34 -6.20 -2.46 3.93
CA ILE A 34 -6.72 -1.93 2.66
C ILE A 34 -7.77 -0.85 2.97
N PRO A 35 -7.43 0.45 2.94
CA PRO A 35 -8.39 1.51 3.21
C PRO A 35 -9.43 1.59 2.08
N ARG A 36 -10.67 1.94 2.42
CA ARG A 36 -11.75 2.11 1.44
C ARG A 36 -11.88 3.54 0.92
N ASP A 37 -11.48 4.51 1.73
CA ASP A 37 -11.66 5.94 1.52
C ASP A 37 -10.57 6.73 2.26
N VAL A 38 -10.56 8.04 2.06
CA VAL A 38 -9.57 8.95 2.68
C VAL A 38 -9.73 8.97 4.20
N ASP A 39 -10.96 8.92 4.71
CA ASP A 39 -11.22 8.93 6.16
C ASP A 39 -10.63 7.70 6.86
N ASN A 40 -10.64 6.54 6.20
CA ASN A 40 -9.99 5.32 6.68
C ASN A 40 -8.47 5.53 6.75
N ILE A 41 -7.86 6.16 5.73
CA ILE A 41 -6.42 6.48 5.73
C ILE A 41 -6.09 7.40 6.90
N CYS A 42 -6.83 8.50 7.08
CA CYS A 42 -6.62 9.44 8.19
C CYS A 42 -6.71 8.73 9.54
N GLN A 43 -7.76 7.94 9.76
CA GLN A 43 -7.94 7.16 10.98
C GLN A 43 -6.79 6.16 11.24
N ILE A 44 -6.33 5.45 10.21
CA ILE A 44 -5.19 4.51 10.32
C ILE A 44 -3.93 5.27 10.72
N LEU A 45 -3.62 6.39 10.04
CA LEU A 45 -2.41 7.17 10.28
C LEU A 45 -2.43 7.83 11.66
N THR A 46 -3.58 8.34 12.10
CA THR A 46 -3.75 8.89 13.45
C THR A 46 -3.47 7.83 14.50
N LEU A 47 -4.12 6.66 14.41
CA LEU A 47 -3.90 5.57 15.35
C LEU A 47 -2.44 5.09 15.34
N ALA A 48 -1.87 4.91 14.16
CA ALA A 48 -0.49 4.44 14.04
C ALA A 48 0.49 5.43 14.69
N ASN A 49 0.26 6.73 14.54
CA ASN A 49 1.06 7.76 15.18
C ASN A 49 0.88 7.78 16.71
N GLU A 50 -0.35 7.62 17.21
CA GLU A 50 -0.65 7.54 18.65
C GLU A 50 0.02 6.32 19.30
N GLU A 51 0.05 5.19 18.61
CA GLU A 51 0.60 3.92 19.11
C GLU A 51 2.09 3.72 18.79
N GLY A 52 2.72 4.63 18.03
CA GLY A 52 4.11 4.48 17.60
C GLY A 52 4.36 3.35 16.59
N ILE A 53 3.32 2.98 15.83
CA ILE A 53 3.38 1.95 14.79
C ILE A 53 3.83 2.58 13.47
N SER A 54 4.87 2.02 12.86
CA SER A 54 5.33 2.45 11.54
C SER A 54 4.32 2.08 10.45
N VAL A 55 4.11 2.95 9.47
CA VAL A 55 3.22 2.68 8.32
C VAL A 55 4.05 2.58 7.05
N VAL A 56 3.96 1.44 6.37
CA VAL A 56 4.70 1.18 5.13
C VAL A 56 3.72 1.14 3.95
N PRO A 57 3.66 2.19 3.11
CA PRO A 57 2.83 2.17 1.92
C PRO A 57 3.39 1.16 0.91
N ARG A 58 2.51 0.35 0.31
CA ARG A 58 2.90 -0.69 -0.64
C ARG A 58 1.94 -0.74 -1.82
N GLY A 59 2.52 -0.68 -3.03
CA GLY A 59 1.86 -0.98 -4.30
C GLY A 59 1.88 -2.48 -4.60
N SER A 60 2.41 -2.86 -5.77
CA SER A 60 2.55 -4.27 -6.19
C SER A 60 3.66 -5.05 -5.44
N GLY A 61 4.57 -4.36 -4.74
CA GLY A 61 5.73 -5.00 -4.09
C GLY A 61 6.82 -5.44 -5.08
N THR A 62 6.91 -4.82 -6.25
CA THR A 62 7.92 -5.14 -7.29
C THR A 62 9.17 -4.26 -7.20
N GLY A 63 9.35 -3.51 -6.11
CA GLY A 63 10.53 -2.67 -5.88
C GLY A 63 11.80 -3.51 -5.69
N LEU A 64 12.95 -2.94 -6.08
CA LEU A 64 14.26 -3.61 -6.03
C LEU A 64 15.23 -3.01 -4.99
N SER A 65 14.79 -2.00 -4.24
CA SER A 65 15.58 -1.29 -3.23
C SER A 65 15.17 -1.56 -1.78
N GLY A 66 14.18 -2.42 -1.55
CA GLY A 66 13.63 -2.70 -0.22
C GLY A 66 12.67 -1.65 0.32
N GLY A 67 12.27 -0.66 -0.50
CA GLY A 67 11.46 0.46 -0.04
C GLY A 67 10.06 0.08 0.45
N SER A 68 9.57 -1.11 0.10
CA SER A 68 8.28 -1.64 0.57
C SER A 68 8.42 -2.81 1.54
N VAL A 69 9.63 -3.13 1.98
CA VAL A 69 9.87 -4.15 3.01
C VAL A 69 9.53 -3.56 4.38
N PRO A 70 8.60 -4.18 5.13
CA PRO A 70 8.17 -3.65 6.40
C PRO A 70 9.23 -3.78 7.50
N GLN A 71 9.25 -2.83 8.43
CA GLN A 71 10.01 -2.96 9.67
C GLN A 71 9.22 -3.78 10.71
N ASN A 72 9.90 -4.24 11.76
CA ASN A 72 9.21 -4.76 12.94
C ASN A 72 8.29 -3.67 13.52
N HIS A 73 7.15 -4.08 14.09
CA HIS A 73 6.15 -3.16 14.64
C HIS A 73 5.62 -2.14 13.60
N SER A 74 5.26 -2.64 12.42
CA SER A 74 4.68 -1.85 11.35
C SER A 74 3.41 -2.46 10.77
N ILE A 75 2.60 -1.63 10.14
CA ILE A 75 1.50 -2.05 9.28
C ILE A 75 1.80 -1.73 7.82
N VAL A 76 1.36 -2.60 6.91
CA VAL A 76 1.49 -2.37 5.46
C VAL A 76 0.19 -1.78 4.93
N LEU A 77 0.25 -0.60 4.34
CA LEU A 77 -0.91 0.08 3.77
C LEU A 77 -1.00 -0.20 2.27
N LEU A 78 -2.07 -0.87 1.85
CA LEU A 78 -2.25 -1.45 0.51
C LEU A 78 -3.35 -0.74 -0.26
N PHE A 79 -3.16 -0.49 -1.56
CA PHE A 79 -4.10 0.26 -2.40
C PHE A 79 -4.74 -0.52 -3.57
N PRO A 80 -5.01 -1.84 -3.48
CA PRO A 80 -5.45 -2.63 -4.65
C PRO A 80 -6.81 -2.20 -5.22
N ARG A 81 -7.63 -1.49 -4.44
CA ARG A 81 -8.94 -0.96 -4.83
C ARG A 81 -8.91 0.50 -5.29
N TRP A 82 -7.77 1.16 -5.17
CA TRP A 82 -7.58 2.56 -5.54
C TRP A 82 -6.87 2.63 -6.90
N ASN A 83 -7.50 2.09 -7.93
CA ASN A 83 -6.88 1.82 -9.23
C ASN A 83 -7.55 2.59 -10.38
N LYS A 84 -8.20 3.72 -10.09
CA LYS A 84 -8.84 4.56 -11.11
C LYS A 84 -7.88 5.62 -11.66
N ILE A 85 -7.91 5.78 -12.98
CA ILE A 85 -7.45 6.99 -13.65
C ILE A 85 -8.59 8.00 -13.56
N LEU A 86 -8.34 9.15 -12.95
CA LEU A 86 -9.34 10.18 -12.70
C LEU A 86 -9.40 11.19 -13.86
N GLU A 87 -8.24 11.52 -14.43
CA GLU A 87 -8.10 12.48 -15.52
C GLU A 87 -6.81 12.23 -16.31
N ILE A 88 -6.86 12.42 -17.62
CA ILE A 88 -5.70 12.53 -18.51
C ILE A 88 -5.85 13.87 -19.24
N ASP A 89 -4.90 14.78 -19.01
CA ASP A 89 -4.81 16.07 -19.68
C ASP A 89 -3.61 16.05 -20.64
N GLU A 90 -3.90 15.74 -21.90
CA GLU A 90 -2.91 15.66 -22.97
C GLU A 90 -2.29 17.02 -23.30
N ALA A 91 -3.04 18.12 -23.12
CA ALA A 91 -2.55 19.46 -23.41
C ALA A 91 -1.47 19.88 -22.41
N ASN A 92 -1.64 19.49 -21.13
CA ASN A 92 -0.70 19.79 -20.06
C ASN A 92 0.29 18.66 -19.74
N LEU A 93 0.19 17.51 -20.42
CA LEU A 93 1.01 16.31 -20.19
C LEU A 93 0.94 15.80 -18.74
N THR A 94 -0.26 15.77 -18.16
CA THR A 94 -0.48 15.28 -16.80
C THR A 94 -1.55 14.19 -16.74
N ALA A 95 -1.43 13.31 -15.74
CA ALA A 95 -2.45 12.33 -15.42
C ALA A 95 -2.73 12.37 -13.92
N TRP A 96 -4.00 12.49 -13.54
CA TRP A 96 -4.43 12.36 -12.15
C TRP A 96 -4.92 10.93 -11.92
N VAL A 97 -4.22 10.21 -11.05
CA VAL A 97 -4.46 8.78 -10.81
C VAL A 97 -4.54 8.48 -9.32
N GLN A 98 -5.27 7.42 -8.99
CA GLN A 98 -5.20 6.81 -7.67
C GLN A 98 -3.92 5.98 -7.50
N PRO A 99 -3.42 5.78 -6.26
CA PRO A 99 -2.09 5.19 -6.00
C PRO A 99 -1.94 3.71 -6.42
N GLY A 100 -3.04 3.00 -6.66
CA GLY A 100 -3.04 1.60 -7.10
C GLY A 100 -3.14 1.42 -8.62
N VAL A 101 -3.08 2.49 -9.42
CA VAL A 101 -3.05 2.37 -10.89
C VAL A 101 -1.75 1.68 -11.33
N ILE A 102 -1.89 0.61 -12.11
CA ILE A 102 -0.75 -0.09 -12.70
C ILE A 102 -0.19 0.75 -13.84
N THR A 103 1.14 0.96 -13.84
CA THR A 103 1.83 1.77 -14.86
C THR A 103 1.54 1.32 -16.29
N ALA A 104 1.46 0.00 -16.53
CA ALA A 104 1.09 -0.53 -17.84
C ALA A 104 -0.34 -0.16 -18.26
N SER A 105 -1.28 -0.11 -17.32
CA SER A 105 -2.65 0.34 -17.59
C SER A 105 -2.70 1.83 -17.91
N LEU A 106 -1.90 2.65 -17.23
CA LEU A 106 -1.78 4.08 -17.54
C LEU A 106 -1.19 4.30 -18.95
N HIS A 107 -0.21 3.52 -19.38
CA HIS A 107 0.35 3.63 -20.74
C HIS A 107 -0.62 3.20 -21.85
N GLN A 108 -1.67 2.45 -21.53
CA GLN A 108 -2.67 1.97 -22.50
C GLN A 108 -3.90 2.87 -22.59
N ALA A 109 -4.11 3.73 -21.59
CA ALA A 109 -5.22 4.68 -21.53
C ALA A 109 -4.92 5.88 -22.43
#